data_AF-A0A6M6DMI9-F1
#
_entry.id   AF-A0A6M6DMI9-F1
#
_cell.length_a   1.000
_cell.length_b   1.000
_cell.length_c   1.000
_cell.angle_alpha   90.00
_cell.angle_beta   90.00
_cell.angle_gamma   90.00
#
_symmetry.space_group_name_H-M   'P 1'
#
loop_
_entity.id
_entity.type
_entity.pdbx_description
1 polymer ?
#
loop_
_entity_poly.entity_id
_entity_poly.type
_entity_poly.pdbx_seq_one_letter_code
_entity_poly.pdbx_strand_id
1 'polypeptide(L)'
;MTKVENSFQKITTVEQAIEYVDHADTLMIGGFGGVGSPPSLIDGLIESGKSNFTLICNDSGFPHIGAGKLVSQGRIQKLIASHIGSNPVAGTLMTEEKLEVEFSPQGTLAERIRAGGVGLGGVLIDVGIENDIIQFGKEKVEIDGKTFLVEKPLTADVAFVYAKKADPFGNLLYDKSARNTNPLMAMAGRITIAEVDEIVPLGDIDPENVMTSGVFVDYIVPSKGVNWKWVWE
;
A
#
# COMPACT_ATOMS: atom_id res chain seq x y z
N MET A 1 12.74 -9.88 28.30
CA MET A 1 12.00 -9.94 27.03
C MET A 1 11.23 -11.24 27.02
N THR A 2 9.91 -11.19 27.00
CA THR A 2 9.07 -12.38 26.82
C THR A 2 9.35 -12.93 25.43
N LYS A 3 9.68 -14.22 25.33
CA LYS A 3 9.99 -14.85 24.05
C LYS A 3 8.69 -14.96 23.25
N VAL A 4 8.61 -14.32 22.08
CA VAL A 4 7.47 -14.46 21.19
C VAL A 4 7.59 -15.80 20.46
N GLU A 5 6.52 -16.59 20.50
CA GLU A 5 6.43 -17.86 19.78
C GLU A 5 5.88 -17.64 18.36
N ASN A 6 6.53 -18.22 17.35
CA ASN A 6 6.08 -18.15 15.94
C ASN A 6 5.13 -19.31 15.60
N SER A 7 4.07 -19.48 16.40
CA SER A 7 3.20 -20.68 16.34
C SER A 7 2.39 -20.79 15.04
N PHE A 8 2.12 -19.66 14.37
CA PHE A 8 1.41 -19.61 13.09
C PHE A 8 2.34 -19.56 11.87
N GLN A 9 3.67 -19.59 12.09
CA GLN A 9 4.69 -19.55 11.02
C GLN A 9 4.64 -18.31 10.11
N LYS A 10 4.09 -17.20 10.61
CA LYS A 10 3.97 -15.94 9.86
C LYS A 10 5.17 -15.01 10.06
N ILE A 11 5.89 -15.13 11.18
CA ILE A 11 7.04 -14.27 11.47
C ILE A 11 8.23 -14.74 10.63
N THR A 12 8.79 -13.84 9.83
CA THR A 12 9.85 -14.12 8.85
C THR A 12 10.84 -12.95 8.75
N THR A 13 11.87 -13.07 7.93
CA THR A 13 12.82 -11.97 7.65
C THR A 13 12.42 -11.19 6.40
N VAL A 14 12.97 -9.98 6.24
CA VAL A 14 12.77 -9.18 5.02
C VAL A 14 13.23 -9.96 3.79
N GLU A 15 14.40 -10.59 3.86
CA GLU A 15 14.98 -11.34 2.73
C GLU A 15 14.04 -12.46 2.27
N GLN A 16 13.46 -13.22 3.21
CA GLN A 16 12.48 -14.25 2.91
C GLN A 16 11.14 -13.68 2.41
N ALA A 17 10.72 -12.52 2.93
CA ALA A 17 9.50 -11.86 2.50
C ALA A 17 9.59 -11.36 1.03
N ILE A 18 10.75 -10.87 0.60
CA ILE A 18 10.96 -10.38 -0.76
C ILE A 18 10.92 -11.50 -1.81
N GLU A 19 11.14 -12.77 -1.42
CA GLU A 19 10.98 -13.92 -2.32
C GLU A 19 9.54 -14.11 -2.80
N TYR A 20 8.54 -13.54 -2.11
CA TYR A 20 7.13 -13.59 -2.55
C TYR A 20 6.76 -12.53 -3.60
N VAL A 21 7.68 -11.62 -3.92
CA VAL A 21 7.48 -10.60 -4.96
C VAL A 21 8.20 -11.02 -6.23
N ASP A 22 7.54 -11.02 -7.36
CA ASP A 22 8.15 -11.27 -8.67
C ASP A 22 8.28 -9.98 -9.50
N HIS A 23 9.12 -10.00 -10.53
CA HIS A 23 9.17 -8.90 -11.49
C HIS A 23 7.79 -8.69 -12.13
N ALA A 24 7.43 -7.43 -12.38
CA ALA A 24 6.15 -7.03 -12.95
C ALA A 24 4.90 -7.30 -12.11
N ASP A 25 5.06 -7.69 -10.83
CA ASP A 25 3.94 -7.79 -9.90
C ASP A 25 3.21 -6.45 -9.73
N THR A 26 1.92 -6.56 -9.41
CA THR A 26 1.17 -5.43 -8.86
C THR A 26 1.41 -5.34 -7.36
N LEU A 27 1.95 -4.21 -6.90
CA LEU A 27 2.27 -3.95 -5.52
C LEU A 27 1.33 -2.91 -4.91
N MET A 28 0.83 -3.17 -3.71
CA MET A 28 0.28 -2.14 -2.83
C MET A 28 1.29 -1.78 -1.76
N ILE A 29 1.55 -0.49 -1.57
CA ILE A 29 2.42 -0.02 -0.49
C ILE A 29 1.68 1.02 0.34
N GLY A 30 1.52 0.72 1.63
CA GLY A 30 0.90 1.61 2.58
C GLY A 30 1.70 2.89 2.83
N GLY A 31 1.02 3.89 3.39
CA GLY A 31 1.61 5.15 3.80
C GLY A 31 0.98 6.38 3.14
N PHE A 32 1.25 7.53 3.76
CA PHE A 32 0.84 8.85 3.28
C PHE A 32 2.04 9.79 3.38
N GLY A 33 2.58 10.21 2.24
CA GLY A 33 3.81 11.00 2.17
C GLY A 33 5.01 10.31 2.82
N GLY A 34 5.01 8.98 2.94
CA GLY A 34 6.00 8.19 3.67
C GLY A 34 5.63 7.83 5.11
N VAL A 35 4.67 8.52 5.74
CA VAL A 35 4.22 8.19 7.10
C VAL A 35 3.40 6.91 7.06
N GLY A 36 3.85 5.87 7.76
CA GLY A 36 3.22 4.55 7.70
C GLY A 36 3.57 3.74 6.44
N SER A 37 4.67 4.08 5.75
CA SER A 37 5.29 3.20 4.75
C SER A 37 6.27 2.22 5.41
N PRO A 38 6.41 0.99 4.90
CA PRO A 38 7.30 -0.04 5.46
C PRO A 38 8.75 0.12 4.93
N PRO A 39 9.68 0.75 5.69
CA PRO A 39 11.00 1.12 5.19
C PRO A 39 11.85 -0.10 4.80
N SER A 40 11.88 -1.12 5.64
CA SER A 40 12.79 -2.26 5.48
C SER A 40 12.38 -3.14 4.31
N LEU A 41 11.07 -3.33 4.09
CA LEU A 41 10.55 -4.04 2.92
C LEU A 41 10.83 -3.27 1.61
N ILE A 42 10.67 -1.95 1.62
CA ILE A 42 10.98 -1.11 0.43
C ILE A 42 12.46 -1.22 0.07
N ASP A 43 13.36 -1.13 1.06
CA ASP A 43 14.79 -1.23 0.79
C ASP A 43 15.22 -2.64 0.42
N GLY A 44 14.66 -3.67 1.06
CA GLY A 44 14.88 -5.06 0.67
C GLY A 44 14.45 -5.32 -0.78
N LEU A 45 13.32 -4.74 -1.21
CA LEU A 45 12.87 -4.84 -2.59
C LEU A 45 13.84 -4.14 -3.55
N ILE A 46 14.34 -2.95 -3.20
CA ILE A 46 15.37 -2.23 -3.98
C ILE A 46 16.64 -3.07 -4.11
N GLU A 47 17.13 -3.63 -3.00
CA GLU A 47 18.34 -4.46 -2.93
C GLU A 47 18.21 -5.74 -3.77
N SER A 48 17.01 -6.33 -3.85
CA SER A 48 16.75 -7.50 -4.68
C SER A 48 16.89 -7.26 -6.19
N GLY A 49 16.86 -5.99 -6.62
CA GLY A 49 16.94 -5.61 -8.03
C GLY A 49 15.67 -5.87 -8.84
N LYS A 50 14.59 -6.36 -8.22
CA LYS A 50 13.29 -6.59 -8.87
C LYS A 50 12.68 -5.28 -9.37
N SER A 51 11.90 -5.34 -10.46
CA SER A 51 11.44 -4.14 -11.18
C SER A 51 10.23 -4.39 -12.07
N ASN A 52 9.82 -3.34 -12.80
CA ASN A 52 8.71 -3.28 -13.75
C ASN A 52 7.34 -3.38 -13.09
N PHE A 53 7.24 -2.98 -11.83
CA PHE A 53 6.03 -3.13 -11.04
C PHE A 53 4.90 -2.20 -11.50
N THR A 54 3.67 -2.64 -11.27
CA THR A 54 2.54 -1.73 -11.13
C THR A 54 2.40 -1.37 -9.66
N LEU A 55 2.54 -0.11 -9.29
CA LEU A 55 2.43 0.35 -7.91
C LEU A 55 1.08 1.03 -7.66
N ILE A 56 0.41 0.61 -6.60
CA ILE A 56 -0.80 1.24 -6.05
C ILE A 56 -0.44 1.80 -4.68
N CYS A 57 -0.43 3.13 -4.57
CA CYS A 57 -0.15 3.81 -3.31
C CYS A 57 -0.88 5.15 -3.25
N ASN A 58 -0.97 5.74 -2.06
CA ASN A 58 -1.64 7.03 -1.91
C ASN A 58 -1.00 8.13 -2.77
N ASP A 59 0.33 8.19 -2.74
CA ASP A 59 1.16 9.21 -3.38
C ASP A 59 2.53 8.64 -3.77
N SER A 60 3.22 9.30 -4.70
CA SER A 60 4.56 8.90 -5.15
C SER A 60 5.69 9.16 -4.15
N GLY A 61 5.38 9.49 -2.89
CA GLY A 61 6.34 9.84 -1.85
C GLY A 61 7.25 11.02 -2.22
N PHE A 62 8.46 10.99 -1.68
CA PHE A 62 9.58 11.86 -2.07
C PHE A 62 10.70 10.98 -2.65
N PRO A 63 11.66 11.52 -3.41
CA PRO A 63 12.66 10.71 -4.09
C PRO A 63 13.44 9.72 -3.20
N HIS A 64 13.61 10.08 -1.92
CA HIS A 64 14.33 9.28 -0.93
C HIS A 64 13.46 8.75 0.21
N ILE A 65 12.12 8.89 0.14
CA ILE A 65 11.19 8.56 1.22
C ILE A 65 10.09 7.61 0.73
N GLY A 66 9.84 6.54 1.51
CA GLY A 66 8.76 5.59 1.26
C GLY A 66 8.80 5.01 -0.16
N ALA A 67 7.63 4.80 -0.74
CA ALA A 67 7.50 4.24 -2.10
C ALA A 67 8.16 5.12 -3.19
N GLY A 68 8.43 6.39 -2.89
CA GLY A 68 9.12 7.29 -3.81
C GLY A 68 10.54 6.85 -4.16
N LYS A 69 11.21 6.08 -3.29
CA LYS A 69 12.51 5.46 -3.60
C LYS A 69 12.42 4.54 -4.82
N LEU A 70 11.37 3.71 -4.92
CA LEU A 70 11.15 2.78 -6.04
C LEU A 70 10.85 3.53 -7.33
N VAL A 71 10.00 4.56 -7.25
CA VAL A 71 9.65 5.42 -8.40
C VAL A 71 10.90 6.11 -8.93
N SER A 72 11.69 6.73 -8.05
CA SER A 72 12.89 7.49 -8.45
C SER A 72 14.03 6.62 -8.96
N GLN A 73 14.04 5.31 -8.65
CA GLN A 73 14.96 4.35 -9.24
C GLN A 73 14.44 3.69 -10.53
N GLY A 74 13.30 4.14 -11.06
CA GLY A 74 12.73 3.60 -12.30
C GLY A 74 12.26 2.14 -12.17
N ARG A 75 11.89 1.70 -10.96
CA ARG A 75 11.41 0.32 -10.71
C ARG A 75 9.93 0.14 -11.03
N ILE A 76 9.21 1.25 -11.18
CA ILE A 76 7.76 1.28 -11.39
C ILE A 76 7.47 1.58 -12.86
N GLN A 77 6.72 0.70 -13.52
CA GLN A 77 6.26 0.89 -14.89
C GLN A 77 4.91 1.62 -14.95
N LYS A 78 4.03 1.33 -13.99
CA LYS A 78 2.72 1.97 -13.85
C LYS A 78 2.48 2.38 -12.41
N LEU A 79 1.96 3.58 -12.18
CA LEU A 79 1.59 4.12 -10.88
C LEU A 79 0.10 4.48 -10.86
N ILE A 80 -0.64 3.91 -9.91
CA ILE A 80 -2.02 4.31 -9.59
C ILE A 80 -1.98 5.06 -8.26
N ALA A 81 -2.19 6.37 -8.30
CA ALA A 81 -2.04 7.24 -7.12
C ALA A 81 -2.99 8.44 -7.14
N SER A 82 -3.10 9.11 -5.99
CA SER A 82 -3.92 10.32 -5.86
C SER A 82 -3.16 11.60 -6.22
N HIS A 83 -1.85 11.63 -6.00
CA HIS A 83 -0.98 12.71 -6.45
C HIS A 83 0.46 12.23 -6.65
N ILE A 84 1.24 12.98 -7.44
CA ILE A 84 2.67 12.72 -7.67
C ILE A 84 3.59 13.93 -7.38
N GLY A 85 3.01 15.06 -6.97
CA GLY A 85 3.69 16.36 -6.94
C GLY A 85 4.87 16.46 -5.97
N SER A 86 4.95 15.57 -4.97
CA SER A 86 6.05 15.56 -3.99
C SER A 86 7.30 14.84 -4.49
N ASN A 87 7.19 14.09 -5.61
CA ASN A 87 8.32 13.43 -6.26
C ASN A 87 8.52 14.00 -7.67
N PRO A 88 9.42 14.99 -7.86
CA PRO A 88 9.64 15.58 -9.19
C PRO A 88 10.12 14.56 -10.23
N VAL A 89 10.79 13.48 -9.80
CA VAL A 89 11.25 12.41 -10.69
C VAL A 89 10.06 11.67 -11.32
N ALA A 90 8.96 11.50 -10.59
CA ALA A 90 7.74 10.89 -11.14
C ALA A 90 7.18 11.71 -12.31
N GLY A 91 7.16 13.04 -12.18
CA GLY A 91 6.72 13.95 -13.25
C GLY A 91 7.63 13.89 -14.48
N THR A 92 8.95 13.82 -14.27
CA THR A 92 9.92 13.62 -15.37
C THR A 92 9.69 12.30 -16.08
N LEU A 93 9.61 11.19 -15.34
CA LEU A 93 9.40 9.85 -15.91
C LEU A 93 8.06 9.73 -16.65
N MET A 94 7.01 10.37 -16.14
CA MET A 94 5.70 10.44 -16.81
C MET A 94 5.79 11.21 -18.14
N THR A 95 6.48 12.36 -18.15
CA THR A 95 6.66 13.18 -19.36
C THR A 95 7.53 12.48 -20.40
N GLU A 96 8.49 11.67 -19.96
CA GLU A 96 9.35 10.85 -20.81
C GLU A 96 8.72 9.51 -21.23
N GLU A 97 7.44 9.27 -20.89
CA GLU A 97 6.70 8.03 -21.17
C GLU A 97 7.35 6.76 -20.58
N LYS A 98 8.18 6.91 -19.56
CA LYS A 98 8.82 5.81 -18.82
C LYS A 98 7.99 5.32 -17.63
N LEU A 99 7.00 6.10 -17.21
CA LEU A 99 6.07 5.78 -16.13
C LEU A 99 4.65 6.11 -16.58
N GLU A 100 3.79 5.10 -16.69
CA GLU A 100 2.35 5.31 -16.86
C GLU A 100 1.76 5.77 -15.52
N VAL A 101 0.95 6.83 -15.52
CA VAL A 101 0.28 7.32 -14.30
C VAL A 101 -1.23 7.32 -14.49
N GLU A 102 -1.93 6.58 -13.64
CA GLU A 102 -3.37 6.62 -13.48
C GLU A 102 -3.72 7.44 -12.23
N PHE A 103 -4.28 8.62 -12.43
CA PHE A 103 -4.76 9.45 -11.32
C PHE A 103 -6.12 8.95 -10.82
N SER A 104 -6.20 8.71 -9.51
CA SER A 104 -7.45 8.35 -8.83
C SER A 104 -7.66 9.27 -7.64
N PRO A 105 -8.78 10.02 -7.54
CA PRO A 105 -9.07 10.84 -6.37
C PRO A 105 -8.91 10.01 -5.09
N GLN A 106 -8.32 10.59 -4.04
CA GLN A 106 -7.86 9.83 -2.87
C GLN A 106 -8.95 8.96 -2.24
N GLY A 107 -10.16 9.51 -2.06
CA GLY A 107 -11.31 8.76 -1.54
C GLY A 107 -11.74 7.62 -2.47
N THR A 108 -11.75 7.87 -3.78
CA THR A 108 -12.02 6.85 -4.80
C THR A 108 -10.97 5.75 -4.79
N LEU A 109 -9.69 6.10 -4.68
CA LEU A 109 -8.58 5.14 -4.59
C LEU A 109 -8.76 4.22 -3.38
N ALA A 110 -9.02 4.80 -2.21
CA ALA A 110 -9.26 4.05 -0.98
C ALA A 110 -10.47 3.11 -1.13
N GLU A 111 -11.56 3.58 -1.73
CA GLU A 111 -12.78 2.78 -1.90
C GLU A 111 -12.62 1.68 -2.95
N ARG A 112 -11.84 1.91 -4.03
CA ARG A 112 -11.46 0.87 -5.00
C ARG A 112 -10.63 -0.24 -4.35
N ILE A 113 -9.67 0.12 -3.49
CA ILE A 113 -8.87 -0.86 -2.73
C ILE A 113 -9.78 -1.64 -1.77
N ARG A 114 -10.62 -0.94 -1.00
CA ARG A 114 -11.58 -1.57 -0.08
C ARG A 114 -12.50 -2.55 -0.82
N ALA A 115 -13.05 -2.12 -1.96
CA ALA A 115 -13.90 -2.95 -2.81
C ALA A 115 -13.20 -4.22 -3.28
N GLY A 116 -11.94 -4.13 -3.70
CA GLY A 116 -11.12 -5.29 -4.05
C GLY A 116 -10.95 -6.26 -2.89
N GLY A 117 -10.59 -5.76 -1.71
CA GLY A 117 -10.37 -6.59 -0.52
C GLY A 117 -11.62 -7.27 0.05
N VAL A 118 -12.83 -6.81 -0.31
CA VAL A 118 -14.09 -7.43 0.11
C VAL A 118 -14.86 -8.10 -1.05
N GLY A 119 -14.25 -8.22 -2.23
CA GLY A 119 -14.84 -8.94 -3.36
C GLY A 119 -16.00 -8.23 -4.07
N LEU A 120 -16.07 -6.90 -4.02
CA LEU A 120 -17.05 -6.12 -4.79
C LEU A 120 -16.60 -5.96 -6.24
N GLY A 121 -17.53 -6.06 -7.20
CA GLY A 121 -17.25 -5.90 -8.63
C GLY A 121 -17.01 -4.47 -9.11
N GLY A 122 -17.30 -3.47 -8.27
CA GLY A 122 -17.12 -2.05 -8.56
C GLY A 122 -17.79 -1.17 -7.51
N VAL A 123 -17.49 0.12 -7.54
CA VAL A 123 -18.10 1.15 -6.67
C VAL A 123 -18.64 2.29 -7.52
N LEU A 124 -19.78 2.85 -7.12
CA LEU A 124 -20.43 3.96 -7.83
C LEU A 124 -20.03 5.28 -7.16
N ILE A 125 -19.37 6.15 -7.91
CA ILE A 125 -18.70 7.33 -7.38
C ILE A 125 -19.05 8.56 -8.21
N ASP A 126 -19.41 9.67 -7.58
CA ASP A 126 -19.66 10.95 -8.25
C ASP A 126 -18.44 11.89 -8.20
N VAL A 127 -17.41 11.54 -7.42
CA VAL A 127 -16.17 12.31 -7.31
C VAL A 127 -15.42 12.34 -8.65
N GLY A 128 -15.21 13.55 -9.16
CA GLY A 128 -14.48 13.77 -10.41
C GLY A 128 -15.31 13.56 -11.68
N ILE A 129 -16.63 13.46 -11.57
CA ILE A 129 -17.53 13.27 -12.72
C ILE A 129 -17.46 14.40 -13.76
N GLU A 130 -17.14 15.61 -13.31
CA GLU A 130 -16.94 16.81 -14.16
C GLU A 130 -15.47 16.98 -14.63
N ASN A 131 -14.56 16.09 -14.23
CA ASN A 131 -13.15 16.17 -14.59
C ASN A 131 -12.84 15.21 -15.74
N ASP A 132 -12.52 15.75 -16.91
CA ASP A 132 -12.24 15.00 -18.13
C ASP A 132 -11.19 13.90 -17.97
N ILE A 133 -10.12 14.14 -17.20
CA ILE A 133 -9.06 13.15 -16.96
C ILE A 133 -9.59 12.00 -16.10
N ILE A 134 -10.36 12.31 -15.05
CA ILE A 134 -10.87 11.29 -14.13
C ILE A 134 -11.97 10.46 -14.79
N GLN A 135 -12.86 11.06 -15.58
CA GLN A 135 -13.98 10.33 -16.21
C GLN A 135 -13.57 9.57 -17.48
N PHE A 136 -12.40 9.84 -18.04
CA PHE A 136 -11.97 9.27 -19.32
C PHE A 136 -12.00 7.73 -19.31
N GLY A 137 -12.71 7.14 -20.27
CA GLY A 137 -12.81 5.68 -20.43
C GLY A 137 -13.61 4.94 -19.35
N LYS A 138 -14.27 5.66 -18.42
CA LYS A 138 -15.09 5.05 -17.36
C LYS A 138 -16.55 4.92 -17.78
N GLU A 139 -17.16 3.82 -17.36
CA GLU A 139 -18.60 3.61 -17.52
C GLU A 139 -19.37 4.55 -16.58
N LYS A 140 -20.56 4.97 -17.02
CA LYS A 140 -21.47 5.82 -16.26
C LYS A 140 -22.80 5.11 -16.09
N VAL A 141 -23.37 5.21 -14.89
CA VAL A 141 -24.69 4.69 -14.57
C VAL A 141 -25.54 5.79 -13.95
N GLU A 142 -26.85 5.77 -14.24
CA GLU A 142 -27.82 6.66 -13.60
C GLU A 142 -28.63 5.87 -12.56
N ILE A 143 -28.68 6.40 -11.33
CA ILE A 143 -29.48 5.86 -10.22
C ILE A 143 -30.27 7.01 -9.62
N ASP A 144 -31.59 6.87 -9.56
CA ASP A 144 -32.50 7.86 -8.99
C ASP A 144 -32.29 9.28 -9.55
N GLY A 145 -32.01 9.38 -10.86
CA GLY A 145 -31.78 10.65 -11.55
C GLY A 145 -30.41 11.28 -11.30
N LYS A 146 -29.48 10.56 -10.65
CA LYS A 146 -28.10 10.98 -10.45
C LYS A 146 -27.13 10.08 -11.20
N THR A 147 -26.19 10.69 -11.92
CA THR A 147 -25.13 9.97 -12.64
C THR A 147 -23.95 9.68 -11.73
N PHE A 148 -23.40 8.48 -11.85
CA PHE A 148 -22.20 8.02 -11.15
C PHE A 148 -21.20 7.42 -12.15
N LEU A 149 -19.91 7.54 -11.85
CA LEU A 149 -18.84 6.77 -12.47
C LEU A 149 -18.80 5.37 -11.86
N VAL A 150 -18.60 4.34 -12.69
CA VAL A 150 -18.33 2.98 -12.24
C VAL A 150 -16.82 2.81 -12.12
N GLU A 151 -16.33 2.69 -10.88
CA GLU A 151 -14.93 2.50 -10.58
C GLU A 151 -14.63 1.03 -10.27
N LYS A 152 -13.60 0.49 -10.91
CA LYS A 152 -13.21 -0.92 -10.77
C LYS A 152 -12.44 -1.15 -9.46
N PRO A 153 -12.66 -2.29 -8.79
CA PRO A 153 -11.89 -2.65 -7.61
C PRO A 153 -10.40 -2.76 -7.94
N LEU A 154 -9.56 -2.51 -6.93
CA LEU A 154 -8.11 -2.66 -7.03
C LEU A 154 -7.65 -3.77 -6.06
N THR A 155 -6.86 -4.69 -6.58
CA THR A 155 -6.16 -5.74 -5.84
C THR A 155 -4.70 -5.75 -6.25
N ALA A 156 -3.84 -6.36 -5.44
CA ALA A 156 -2.42 -6.49 -5.73
C ALA A 156 -1.94 -7.94 -5.57
N ASP A 157 -0.86 -8.30 -6.25
CA ASP A 157 -0.17 -9.56 -6.02
C ASP A 157 0.42 -9.58 -4.62
N VAL A 158 1.08 -8.49 -4.22
CA VAL A 158 1.66 -8.32 -2.90
C VAL A 158 1.30 -6.96 -2.30
N ALA A 159 0.85 -6.94 -1.05
CA ALA A 159 0.63 -5.74 -0.26
C ALA A 159 1.66 -5.63 0.87
N PHE A 160 2.47 -4.57 0.84
CA PHE A 160 3.34 -4.20 1.93
C PHE A 160 2.64 -3.16 2.82
N VAL A 161 2.43 -3.53 4.07
CA VAL A 161 1.79 -2.67 5.08
C VAL A 161 2.70 -2.46 6.27
N TYR A 162 2.49 -1.35 6.98
CA TYR A 162 3.24 -1.01 8.17
C TYR A 162 2.32 -0.83 9.36
N ALA A 163 2.68 -1.44 10.50
CA ALA A 163 1.92 -1.33 11.74
C ALA A 163 2.83 -1.07 12.94
N LYS A 164 2.23 -0.57 14.03
CA LYS A 164 2.96 -0.34 15.28
C LYS A 164 3.25 -1.64 16.00
N LYS A 165 2.25 -2.53 16.08
CA LYS A 165 2.39 -3.84 16.70
C LYS A 165 1.74 -4.92 15.86
N ALA A 166 2.32 -6.12 15.90
CA ALA A 166 1.63 -7.35 15.53
C ALA A 166 1.75 -8.41 16.62
N ASP A 167 0.75 -9.27 16.73
CA ASP A 167 0.90 -10.56 17.41
C ASP A 167 1.29 -11.67 16.39
N PRO A 168 1.62 -12.90 16.82
CA PRO A 168 2.04 -13.96 15.90
C PRO A 168 0.94 -14.47 14.97
N PHE A 169 -0.33 -14.17 15.25
CA PHE A 169 -1.45 -14.50 14.36
C PHE A 169 -1.56 -13.50 13.20
N GLY A 170 -1.01 -12.29 13.38
CA GLY A 170 -1.01 -11.21 12.41
C GLY A 170 -1.99 -10.08 12.74
N ASN A 171 -2.57 -10.05 13.94
CA ASN A 171 -3.43 -8.93 14.33
C ASN A 171 -2.60 -7.65 14.41
N LEU A 172 -3.02 -6.58 13.73
CA LEU A 172 -2.26 -5.34 13.64
C LEU A 172 -2.91 -4.21 14.43
N LEU A 173 -2.07 -3.48 15.15
CA LEU A 173 -2.37 -2.20 15.79
C LEU A 173 -1.53 -1.10 15.11
N TYR A 174 -2.15 0.03 14.77
CA TYR A 174 -1.48 1.16 14.12
C TYR A 174 -1.31 2.35 15.07
N ASP A 175 -0.28 3.17 14.82
CA ASP A 175 -0.08 4.42 15.57
C ASP A 175 -0.60 5.64 14.80
N LYS A 176 -1.70 6.21 15.27
CA LYS A 176 -2.27 7.48 14.80
C LYS A 176 -2.39 7.53 13.26
N SER A 177 -1.76 8.52 12.61
CA SER A 177 -1.86 8.78 11.16
C SER A 177 -1.03 7.83 10.30
N ALA A 178 -0.12 7.04 10.89
CA ALA A 178 0.57 5.97 10.18
C ALA A 178 -0.39 4.84 9.76
N ARG A 179 -1.64 4.84 10.25
CA ARG A 179 -2.68 3.90 9.82
C ARG A 179 -3.05 4.07 8.35
N ASN A 180 -3.45 5.27 7.93
CA ASN A 180 -3.86 5.63 6.55
C ASN A 180 -4.48 4.46 5.73
N THR A 181 -3.88 4.09 4.59
CA THR A 181 -4.38 3.05 3.67
C THR A 181 -3.95 1.63 4.07
N ASN A 182 -3.08 1.46 5.06
CA ASN A 182 -2.55 0.15 5.45
C ASN A 182 -3.63 -0.92 5.70
N PRO A 183 -4.71 -0.66 6.48
CA PRO A 183 -5.75 -1.68 6.69
C PRO A 183 -6.49 -2.07 5.41
N LEU A 184 -6.70 -1.12 4.49
CA LEU A 184 -7.40 -1.37 3.23
C LEU A 184 -6.55 -2.25 2.31
N MET A 185 -5.27 -1.91 2.19
CA MET A 185 -4.31 -2.65 1.37
C MET A 185 -4.05 -4.05 1.92
N ALA A 186 -4.04 -4.23 3.24
CA ALA A 186 -3.89 -5.55 3.85
C ALA A 186 -4.98 -6.54 3.41
N MET A 187 -6.21 -6.06 3.18
CA MET A 187 -7.31 -6.91 2.70
C MET A 187 -7.24 -7.17 1.19
N ALA A 188 -6.53 -6.33 0.43
CA ALA A 188 -6.57 -6.31 -1.04
C ALA A 188 -5.32 -6.90 -1.72
N GLY A 189 -4.33 -7.34 -0.94
CA GLY A 189 -3.20 -8.14 -1.44
C GLY A 189 -3.55 -9.61 -1.50
N ARG A 190 -3.07 -10.31 -2.54
CA ARG A 190 -3.08 -11.78 -2.60
C ARG A 190 -2.10 -12.38 -1.58
N ILE A 191 -0.96 -11.71 -1.37
CA ILE A 191 -0.05 -11.93 -0.25
C ILE A 191 0.12 -10.59 0.49
N THR A 192 -0.11 -10.59 1.80
CA THR A 192 0.07 -9.40 2.64
C THR A 192 1.23 -9.58 3.61
N ILE A 193 2.18 -8.67 3.53
CA ILE A 193 3.38 -8.65 4.37
C ILE A 193 3.36 -7.38 5.24
N ALA A 194 3.28 -7.58 6.55
CA ALA A 194 3.28 -6.51 7.54
C ALA A 194 4.68 -6.30 8.13
N GLU A 195 5.26 -5.12 7.90
CA GLU A 195 6.43 -4.65 8.65
C GLU A 195 5.97 -3.97 9.94
N VAL A 196 6.51 -4.38 11.09
CA VAL A 196 6.03 -3.90 12.39
C VAL A 196 7.15 -3.48 13.32
N ASP A 197 6.92 -2.42 14.11
CA ASP A 197 7.91 -1.95 15.10
C ASP A 197 8.12 -2.97 16.23
N GLU A 198 7.03 -3.61 16.66
CA GLU A 198 7.06 -4.54 17.78
C GLU A 198 6.21 -5.76 17.48
N ILE A 199 6.78 -6.94 17.64
CA ILE A 199 6.02 -8.19 17.66
C ILE A 199 5.79 -8.54 19.14
N VAL A 200 4.53 -8.61 19.55
CA VAL A 200 4.13 -8.91 20.93
C VAL A 200 3.58 -10.34 21.04
N PRO A 201 3.59 -10.97 22.23
CA PRO A 201 2.90 -12.23 22.47
C PRO A 201 1.43 -12.23 22.04
N LEU A 202 0.91 -13.41 21.70
CA LEU A 202 -0.51 -13.59 21.41
C LEU A 202 -1.36 -13.20 22.63
N GLY A 203 -2.36 -12.33 22.43
CA GLY A 203 -3.22 -11.82 23.49
C GLY A 203 -2.76 -10.51 24.13
N ASP A 204 -1.55 -10.02 23.83
CA ASP A 204 -1.07 -8.72 24.33
C ASP A 204 -1.70 -7.53 23.61
N ILE A 205 -2.25 -7.74 22.41
CA ILE A 205 -3.12 -6.75 21.74
C ILE A 205 -4.54 -6.99 22.23
N ASP A 206 -5.11 -6.00 22.92
CA ASP A 206 -6.53 -5.99 23.27
C ASP A 206 -7.37 -6.18 21.99
N PRO A 207 -8.30 -7.15 21.95
CA PRO A 207 -9.16 -7.40 20.79
C PRO A 207 -9.86 -6.15 20.25
N GLU A 208 -10.26 -5.21 21.10
CA GLU A 208 -10.91 -3.95 20.68
C GLU A 208 -9.95 -2.96 20.02
N ASN A 209 -8.63 -3.19 20.17
CA ASN A 209 -7.59 -2.41 19.54
C ASN A 209 -6.99 -3.10 18.29
N VAL A 210 -7.54 -4.25 17.86
CA VAL A 210 -7.16 -4.90 16.60
C VAL A 210 -7.82 -4.16 15.45
N MET A 211 -7.03 -3.46 14.64
CA MET A 211 -7.55 -2.67 13.50
C MET A 211 -7.50 -3.43 12.17
N THR A 212 -6.56 -4.37 12.03
CA THR A 212 -6.52 -5.33 10.93
C THR A 212 -6.42 -6.71 11.54
N SER A 213 -7.42 -7.55 11.29
CA SER A 213 -7.42 -8.92 11.79
C SER A 213 -6.34 -9.76 11.11
N GLY A 214 -5.69 -10.64 11.87
CA GLY A 214 -4.57 -11.45 11.37
C GLY A 214 -4.90 -12.41 10.23
N VAL A 215 -6.18 -12.61 9.91
CA VAL A 215 -6.61 -13.35 8.71
C VAL A 215 -6.16 -12.69 7.41
N PHE A 216 -5.96 -11.37 7.40
CA PHE A 216 -5.53 -10.61 6.22
C PHE A 216 -4.01 -10.48 6.10
N VAL A 217 -3.24 -11.08 7.02
CA VAL A 217 -1.78 -10.95 7.05
C VAL A 217 -1.16 -12.32 6.88
N ASP A 218 -0.35 -12.50 5.84
CA ASP A 218 0.35 -13.76 5.58
C ASP A 218 1.69 -13.80 6.29
N TYR A 219 2.44 -12.70 6.25
CA TYR A 219 3.78 -12.61 6.81
C TYR A 219 4.00 -11.35 7.64
N ILE A 220 4.83 -11.48 8.67
CA ILE A 220 5.19 -10.41 9.60
C ILE A 220 6.71 -10.30 9.61
N VAL A 221 7.24 -9.10 9.38
CA VAL A 221 8.67 -8.82 9.48
C VAL A 221 8.93 -7.73 10.53
N PRO A 222 9.97 -7.87 11.36
CA PRO A 222 10.36 -6.80 12.28
C PRO A 222 10.97 -5.63 11.51
N SER A 223 10.50 -4.43 11.82
CA SER A 223 11.01 -3.16 11.28
C SER A 223 12.42 -2.88 11.78
N LYS A 224 13.29 -2.39 10.89
CA LYS A 224 14.60 -1.80 11.26
C LYS A 224 14.47 -0.30 11.61
N GLY A 225 13.25 0.23 11.61
CA GLY A 225 12.93 1.63 11.85
C GLY A 225 12.99 2.50 10.60
N VAL A 226 12.41 3.70 10.70
CA VAL A 226 12.50 4.72 9.65
C VAL A 226 13.96 5.09 9.41
N ASN A 227 14.40 5.04 8.17
CA ASN A 227 15.79 5.28 7.78
C ASN A 227 15.99 6.47 6.84
N TRP A 228 15.00 7.34 6.75
CA TRP A 228 15.09 8.60 6.01
C TRP A 228 14.94 9.79 6.95
N LYS A 229 15.39 10.95 6.48
CA LYS A 229 15.11 12.25 7.08
C LYS A 229 14.04 12.96 6.30
N TRP A 230 13.16 13.64 7.00
CA TRP A 230 12.12 14.43 6.39
C TRP A 230 12.71 15.67 5.71
N VAL A 231 12.03 16.17 4.67
CA VAL A 231 12.52 17.34 3.91
C VAL A 231 12.52 18.63 4.75
N TRP A 232 11.78 18.62 5.87
CA TRP A 232 11.67 19.75 6.80
C TRP A 232 12.49 19.58 8.08
N GLU A 233 13.27 18.49 8.21
CA GLU A 233 14.26 18.28 9.28
C GLU A 233 15.63 18.81 8.86
#